data_AF-A0A212K2A4-F1
#
_entry.id   AF-A0A212K2A4-F1
#
_cell.length_a   1.000
_cell.length_b   1.000
_cell.length_c   1.000
_cell.angle_alpha   90.00
_cell.angle_beta   90.00
_cell.angle_gamma   90.00
#
_symmetry.space_group_name_H-M   'P 1'
#
loop_
_entity.id
_entity.type
_entity.pdbx_description
1 polymer ?
#
loop_
_entity_poly.entity_id
_entity_poly.type
_entity_poly.pdbx_seq_one_letter_code
_entity_poly.pdbx_strand_id
1 'polypeptide(L)'
;MHSSRKLEIIKNLRILTVLGIGAFGVLATSFFVANGLRNEVTARATLTNLTATALGVTLIGLFVTAILCLLVFHAFSFFESTTLSQAIRLNEAMRLLHAKTNKESLAALRYYRIDVFRAPKPLGEDAEKNVPCKLISTFLAPWAFRSDQNAAFGSEYHCCDFEHIQTIIADNKAKWGDIPEELPGGTPMEVTALQRKIADLLEENKKANLKFTAANGRESLLKTQLTEVENHMAVLVELVNKISTEGKPSDKITKDAFRAKYLAIGKIYGITKVPGAYMEIFRKNMPKEKINWGGAPTQGSDDEQT
;
A
#
# COMPACT_ATOMS: atom_id res chain seq x y z
N MET A 1 -25.82 27.35 13.55
CA MET A 1 -25.62 28.27 12.39
C MET A 1 -24.41 29.24 12.49
N HIS A 2 -24.11 29.89 13.62
CA HIS A 2 -23.03 30.90 13.67
C HIS A 2 -21.58 30.32 13.70
N SER A 3 -21.41 29.06 14.14
CA SER A 3 -20.10 28.39 14.26
C SER A 3 -19.55 27.90 12.90
N SER A 4 -20.39 27.27 12.07
CA SER A 4 -20.01 26.76 10.74
C SER A 4 -19.52 27.87 9.79
N ARG A 5 -20.24 29.01 9.74
CA ARG A 5 -19.84 30.17 8.92
C ARG A 5 -18.49 30.78 9.36
N LYS A 6 -18.21 30.79 10.68
CA LYS A 6 -16.91 31.25 11.19
C LYS A 6 -15.78 30.30 10.79
N LEU A 7 -16.02 28.99 10.85
CA LEU A 7 -15.05 27.99 10.44
C LEU A 7 -14.71 28.09 8.95
N GLU A 8 -15.73 28.27 8.10
CA GLU A 8 -15.56 28.46 6.66
C GLU A 8 -14.76 29.73 6.34
N ILE A 9 -15.05 30.84 7.04
CA ILE A 9 -14.28 32.09 6.91
C ILE A 9 -12.81 31.88 7.29
N ILE A 10 -12.53 31.18 8.41
CA ILE A 10 -11.16 30.90 8.87
C ILE A 10 -10.41 30.04 7.85
N LYS A 11 -11.06 29.00 7.31
CA LYS A 11 -10.49 28.14 6.27
C LYS A 11 -10.16 28.91 4.99
N ASN A 12 -11.10 29.74 4.52
CA ASN A 12 -10.90 30.55 3.32
C ASN A 12 -9.80 31.58 3.52
N LEU A 13 -9.75 32.23 4.68
CA LEU A 13 -8.70 33.19 5.03
C LEU A 13 -7.31 32.53 5.06
N ARG A 14 -7.20 31.32 5.59
CA ARG A 14 -5.94 30.55 5.61
C ARG A 14 -5.44 30.26 4.19
N ILE A 15 -6.31 29.77 3.30
CA ILE A 15 -5.95 29.49 1.90
C ILE A 15 -5.51 30.79 1.21
N LEU A 16 -6.27 31.87 1.38
CA LEU A 16 -5.96 33.17 0.80
C LEU A 16 -4.61 33.71 1.30
N THR A 17 -4.32 33.53 2.59
CA THR A 17 -3.06 33.99 3.19
C THR A 17 -1.86 33.19 2.68
N VAL A 18 -1.98 31.87 2.57
CA VAL A 18 -0.92 31.02 1.99
C VAL A 18 -0.70 31.35 0.51
N LEU A 19 -1.76 31.56 -0.26
CA LEU A 19 -1.66 31.99 -1.66
C LEU A 19 -1.02 33.37 -1.79
N GLY A 20 -1.39 34.31 -0.91
CA GLY A 20 -0.81 35.65 -0.87
C GLY A 20 0.69 35.64 -0.57
N ILE A 21 1.12 34.85 0.42
CA ILE A 21 2.55 34.70 0.76
C ILE A 21 3.31 33.98 -0.34
N GLY A 22 2.72 32.94 -0.95
CA GLY A 22 3.30 32.27 -2.10
C GLY A 22 3.52 33.23 -3.28
N ALA A 23 2.51 34.03 -3.62
CA ALA A 23 2.60 35.04 -4.68
C ALA A 23 3.67 36.11 -4.36
N PHE A 24 3.66 36.63 -3.14
CA PHE A 24 4.65 37.61 -2.70
C PHE A 24 6.07 37.05 -2.73
N GLY A 25 6.27 35.81 -2.26
CA GLY A 25 7.57 35.15 -2.26
C GLY A 25 8.12 34.90 -3.67
N VAL A 26 7.26 34.52 -4.63
CA VAL A 26 7.66 34.40 -6.05
C VAL A 26 8.05 35.75 -6.65
N LEU A 27 7.28 36.81 -6.38
CA LEU A 27 7.60 38.16 -6.85
C LEU A 27 8.91 38.69 -6.25
N ALA A 28 9.09 38.52 -4.94
CA ALA A 28 10.31 38.90 -4.24
C ALA A 28 11.53 38.14 -4.78
N THR A 29 11.41 36.82 -4.95
CA THR A 29 12.47 35.99 -5.54
C THR A 29 12.83 36.47 -6.94
N SER A 30 11.83 36.76 -7.78
CA SER A 30 12.04 37.28 -9.13
C SER A 30 12.78 38.63 -9.13
N PHE A 31 12.42 39.53 -8.20
CA PHE A 31 13.10 40.81 -8.01
C PHE A 31 14.57 40.63 -7.60
N PHE A 32 14.86 39.74 -6.65
CA PHE A 32 16.23 39.46 -6.21
C PHE A 32 17.06 38.81 -7.31
N VAL A 33 16.49 37.89 -8.11
CA VAL A 33 17.16 37.32 -9.29
C VAL A 33 17.51 38.41 -10.30
N ALA A 34 16.56 39.27 -10.64
CA ALA A 34 16.78 40.35 -11.59
C ALA A 34 17.88 41.32 -11.12
N ASN A 35 17.87 41.69 -9.83
CA ASN A 35 18.88 42.58 -9.26
C ASN A 35 20.26 41.91 -9.16
N GLY A 36 20.31 40.63 -8.78
CA GLY A 36 21.54 39.84 -8.77
C GLY A 36 22.16 39.72 -10.16
N LEU A 37 21.36 39.38 -11.17
CA LEU A 37 21.81 39.34 -12.56
C LEU A 37 22.30 40.70 -13.05
N ARG A 38 21.60 41.79 -12.71
CA ARG A 38 22.04 43.15 -13.06
C ARG A 38 23.42 43.47 -12.50
N ASN A 39 23.68 43.11 -11.24
CA ASN A 39 24.98 43.34 -10.59
C ASN A 39 26.09 42.51 -11.26
N GLU A 40 25.85 41.23 -11.55
CA GLU A 40 26.80 40.36 -12.25
C GLU A 40 27.12 40.86 -13.66
N VAL A 41 26.11 41.34 -14.40
CA VAL A 41 26.31 41.94 -15.73
C VAL A 41 27.15 43.21 -15.64
N THR A 42 26.88 44.10 -14.67
CA THR A 42 27.70 45.30 -14.45
C THR A 42 29.13 44.98 -14.05
N ALA A 43 29.35 43.86 -13.36
CA ALA A 43 30.67 43.37 -12.97
C ALA A 43 31.40 42.60 -14.10
N ARG A 44 30.81 42.49 -15.31
CA ARG A 44 31.32 41.69 -16.44
C ARG A 44 31.61 40.23 -16.06
N ALA A 45 30.73 39.64 -15.25
CA ALA A 45 30.86 38.27 -14.80
C ALA A 45 30.69 37.25 -15.94
N THR A 46 31.18 36.03 -15.72
CA THR A 46 31.09 34.93 -16.68
C THR A 46 29.66 34.35 -16.75
N LEU A 47 29.38 33.59 -17.82
CA LEU A 47 28.11 32.86 -17.96
C LEU A 47 27.84 31.94 -16.75
N THR A 48 28.88 31.31 -16.22
CA THR A 48 28.80 30.44 -15.04
C THR A 48 28.30 31.21 -13.81
N ASN A 49 28.80 32.42 -13.57
CA ASN A 49 28.36 33.26 -12.46
C ASN A 49 26.89 33.68 -12.62
N LEU A 50 26.50 34.06 -13.84
CA LEU A 50 25.10 34.41 -14.14
C LEU A 50 24.15 33.22 -13.88
N THR A 51 24.52 32.02 -14.32
CA THR A 51 23.72 30.82 -14.07
C THR A 51 23.67 30.43 -12.59
N ALA A 52 24.80 30.57 -11.87
CA ALA A 52 24.86 30.28 -10.45
C ALA A 52 24.00 31.26 -9.64
N THR A 53 24.03 32.54 -9.98
CA THR A 53 23.19 33.57 -9.34
C THR A 53 21.72 33.35 -9.63
N ALA A 54 21.34 33.06 -10.88
CA ALA A 54 19.95 32.77 -11.22
C ALA A 54 19.42 31.54 -10.45
N LEU A 55 20.10 30.40 -10.57
CA LEU A 55 19.66 29.15 -9.93
C LEU A 55 19.73 29.23 -8.40
N GLY A 56 20.81 29.76 -7.85
CA GLY A 56 21.02 29.88 -6.40
C GLY A 56 19.97 30.75 -5.75
N VAL A 57 19.72 31.95 -6.29
CA VAL A 57 18.71 32.87 -5.74
C VAL A 57 17.30 32.31 -5.91
N THR A 58 16.98 31.67 -7.05
CA THR A 58 15.68 31.01 -7.25
C THR A 58 15.47 29.87 -6.25
N LEU A 59 16.44 28.98 -6.08
CA LEU A 59 16.31 27.83 -5.17
C LEU A 59 16.16 28.28 -3.71
N ILE A 60 17.00 29.22 -3.26
CA ILE A 60 16.93 29.76 -1.90
C ILE A 60 15.61 30.51 -1.68
N GLY A 61 15.22 31.36 -2.64
CA GLY A 61 13.99 32.14 -2.56
C GLY A 61 12.73 31.27 -2.49
N LEU A 62 12.65 30.23 -3.34
CA LEU A 62 11.55 29.27 -3.31
C LEU A 62 11.55 28.44 -2.02
N PHE A 63 12.71 28.03 -1.52
CA PHE A 63 12.83 27.28 -0.27
C PHE A 63 12.34 28.10 0.94
N VAL A 64 12.79 29.35 1.05
CA VAL A 64 12.35 30.27 2.11
C VAL A 64 10.84 30.54 2.00
N THR A 65 10.33 30.76 0.78
CA THR A 65 8.89 30.95 0.54
C THR A 65 8.08 29.72 0.97
N ALA A 66 8.56 28.51 0.64
CA ALA A 66 7.90 27.27 1.06
C ALA A 66 7.86 27.13 2.59
N ILE A 67 8.96 27.42 3.28
CA ILE A 67 9.00 27.41 4.75
C ILE A 67 8.01 28.42 5.33
N LEU A 68 7.96 29.65 4.81
CA LEU A 68 7.03 30.67 5.27
C LEU A 68 5.56 30.25 5.04
N CYS A 69 5.24 29.69 3.88
CA CYS A 69 3.92 29.14 3.59
C CYS A 69 3.54 28.02 4.59
N LEU A 70 4.47 27.13 4.92
CA LEU A 70 4.25 26.07 5.91
C LEU A 70 4.05 26.65 7.31
N LEU A 71 4.89 27.60 7.74
CA LEU A 71 4.77 28.24 9.05
C LEU A 71 3.43 28.95 9.20
N VAL A 72 2.99 29.67 8.18
CA VAL A 72 1.69 30.35 8.17
C VAL A 72 0.56 29.33 8.20
N PHE A 73 0.62 28.29 7.38
CA PHE A 73 -0.36 27.21 7.36
C PHE A 73 -0.49 26.53 8.74
N HIS A 74 0.62 26.31 9.44
CA HIS A 74 0.63 25.74 10.78
C HIS A 74 0.19 26.74 11.85
N ALA A 75 0.59 28.01 11.78
CA ALA A 75 0.17 29.05 12.71
C ALA A 75 -1.36 29.20 12.74
N PHE A 76 -2.00 29.22 11.57
CA PHE A 76 -3.47 29.25 11.49
C PHE A 76 -4.14 27.96 11.99
N SER A 77 -3.43 26.82 11.99
CA SER A 77 -3.96 25.56 12.56
C SER A 77 -4.03 25.57 14.09
N PHE A 78 -3.30 26.47 14.77
CA PHE A 78 -3.38 26.61 16.24
C PHE A 78 -4.61 27.39 16.70
N PHE A 79 -5.19 28.24 15.85
CA PHE A 79 -6.33 29.09 16.18
C PHE A 79 -7.71 28.47 15.87
N GLU A 80 -7.77 27.29 15.26
CA GLU A 80 -9.04 26.59 14.95
C GLU A 80 -9.61 25.84 16.16
N SER A 81 -9.68 26.50 17.32
CA SER A 81 -10.54 26.06 18.43
C SER A 81 -11.94 26.60 18.21
N THR A 82 -12.91 25.72 18.00
CA THR A 82 -14.31 26.08 17.85
C THR A 82 -15.17 25.31 18.84
N THR A 83 -16.29 25.88 19.23
CA THR A 83 -17.29 25.15 20.02
C THR A 83 -18.33 24.59 19.06
N LEU A 84 -18.48 23.26 19.05
CA LEU A 84 -19.54 22.58 18.31
C LEU A 84 -20.84 22.66 19.13
N SER A 85 -21.95 23.06 18.51
CA SER A 85 -23.26 23.11 19.16
C SER A 85 -23.69 21.72 19.62
N GLN A 86 -23.48 20.73 18.76
CA GLN A 86 -23.61 19.30 19.07
C GLN A 86 -22.44 18.54 18.43
N ALA A 87 -21.67 17.84 19.26
CA ALA A 87 -20.57 16.99 18.83
C ALA A 87 -20.97 15.52 19.04
N ILE A 88 -20.65 14.68 18.07
CA ILE A 88 -20.77 13.23 18.18
C ILE A 88 -19.39 12.59 17.98
N ARG A 89 -19.13 11.49 18.68
CA ARG A 89 -17.90 10.72 18.52
C ARG A 89 -17.73 10.29 17.06
N LEU A 90 -16.51 10.39 16.53
CA LEU A 90 -16.20 10.08 15.12
C LEU A 90 -16.70 8.68 14.73
N ASN A 91 -16.52 7.69 15.59
CA ASN A 91 -16.96 6.31 15.33
C ASN A 91 -18.48 6.20 15.21
N GLU A 92 -19.24 6.84 16.10
CA GLU A 92 -20.70 6.81 16.06
C GLU A 92 -21.24 7.59 14.86
N ALA A 93 -20.61 8.71 14.50
CA ALA A 93 -20.93 9.43 13.26
C ALA A 93 -20.77 8.55 12.01
N MET A 94 -19.68 7.76 11.95
CA MET A 94 -19.45 6.85 10.83
C MET A 94 -20.46 5.70 10.79
N ARG A 95 -20.86 5.18 11.96
CA ARG A 95 -21.93 4.18 12.07
C ARG A 95 -23.27 4.70 11.59
N LEU A 96 -23.63 5.95 11.92
CA LEU A 96 -24.84 6.60 11.42
C LEU A 96 -24.84 6.76 9.90
N LEU A 97 -23.67 6.86 9.28
CA LEU A 97 -23.48 6.87 7.82
C LEU A 97 -23.32 5.46 7.23
N HIS A 98 -23.58 4.41 8.01
CA HIS A 98 -23.44 3.01 7.63
C HIS A 98 -22.02 2.60 7.18
N ALA A 99 -20.98 3.34 7.56
CA ALA A 99 -19.59 2.93 7.36
C ALA A 99 -19.17 1.95 8.46
N LYS A 100 -18.86 0.71 8.07
CA LYS A 100 -18.54 -0.39 9.00
C LYS A 100 -17.05 -0.61 9.17
N THR A 101 -16.25 -0.23 8.17
CA THR A 101 -14.79 -0.41 8.18
C THR A 101 -14.07 0.93 8.19
N ASN A 102 -12.84 0.99 8.73
CA ASN A 102 -12.02 2.21 8.68
C ASN A 102 -11.82 2.75 7.26
N LYS A 103 -11.75 1.85 6.27
CA LYS A 103 -11.64 2.22 4.86
C LYS A 103 -12.91 2.90 4.35
N GLU A 104 -14.08 2.37 4.70
CA GLU A 104 -15.38 2.98 4.39
C GLU A 104 -15.54 4.32 5.11
N SER A 105 -15.15 4.40 6.38
CA SER A 105 -15.19 5.62 7.16
C SER A 105 -14.35 6.73 6.54
N LEU A 106 -13.10 6.43 6.14
CA LEU A 106 -12.26 7.39 5.42
C LEU A 106 -12.84 7.80 4.06
N ALA A 107 -13.47 6.87 3.35
CA ALA A 107 -14.15 7.19 2.09
C ALA A 107 -15.35 8.11 2.32
N ALA A 108 -16.16 7.86 3.36
CA ALA A 108 -17.30 8.67 3.74
C ALA A 108 -16.87 10.10 4.15
N LEU A 109 -15.85 10.22 5.00
CA LEU A 109 -15.30 11.52 5.40
C LEU A 109 -14.84 12.34 4.19
N ARG A 110 -14.19 11.71 3.21
CA ARG A 110 -13.76 12.39 1.98
C ARG A 110 -14.92 12.77 1.07
N TYR A 111 -15.86 11.85 0.87
CA TYR A 111 -16.99 12.04 -0.03
C TYR A 111 -17.91 13.16 0.46
N TYR A 112 -18.27 13.14 1.74
CA TYR A 112 -19.14 14.15 2.36
C TYR A 112 -18.37 15.37 2.91
N ARG A 113 -17.04 15.39 2.78
CA ARG A 113 -16.16 16.46 3.29
C ARG A 113 -16.42 16.76 4.78
N ILE A 114 -16.51 15.72 5.58
CA ILE A 114 -16.77 15.83 7.01
C ILE A 114 -15.48 16.25 7.72
N ASP A 115 -15.57 17.30 8.51
CA ASP A 115 -14.49 17.79 9.35
C ASP A 115 -14.33 16.93 10.61
N VAL A 116 -13.08 16.61 10.93
CA VAL A 116 -12.72 15.84 12.13
C VAL A 116 -12.07 16.77 13.14
N PHE A 117 -12.57 16.73 14.37
CA PHE A 117 -12.09 17.54 15.47
C PHE A 117 -11.56 16.68 16.60
N ARG A 118 -10.74 17.28 17.46
CA ARG A 118 -10.27 16.70 18.72
C ARG A 118 -10.89 17.45 19.90
N ALA A 119 -11.61 16.73 20.75
CA ALA A 119 -12.12 17.22 22.01
C ALA A 119 -11.03 17.13 23.12
N PRO A 120 -11.05 18.01 24.12
CA PRO A 120 -10.14 17.97 25.27
C PRO A 120 -10.54 16.91 26.29
N LYS A 121 -11.79 16.46 26.28
CA LYS A 121 -12.34 15.42 27.15
C LYS A 121 -12.87 14.26 26.30
N PRO A 122 -12.86 13.03 26.83
CA PRO A 122 -13.50 11.91 26.17
C PRO A 122 -15.00 12.19 26.07
N LEU A 123 -15.56 12.00 24.87
CA LEU A 123 -16.99 12.13 24.59
C LEU A 123 -17.68 10.80 24.81
N GLY A 124 -18.95 10.79 25.19
CA GLY A 124 -19.80 9.59 25.26
C GLY A 124 -20.16 9.00 23.89
N GLU A 125 -21.10 8.07 23.89
CA GLU A 125 -21.70 7.49 22.69
C GLU A 125 -22.77 8.43 22.07
N ASP A 126 -23.43 9.22 22.92
CA ASP A 126 -24.46 10.17 22.52
C ASP A 126 -23.90 11.52 22.04
N ALA A 127 -24.75 12.31 21.39
CA ALA A 127 -24.41 13.67 20.98
C ALA A 127 -24.32 14.61 22.20
N GLU A 128 -23.16 15.20 22.40
CA GLU A 128 -22.89 16.14 23.49
C GLU A 128 -23.00 17.60 23.02
N LYS A 129 -23.54 18.46 23.88
CA LYS A 129 -23.78 19.87 23.54
C LYS A 129 -22.60 20.76 23.93
N ASN A 130 -22.34 21.79 23.12
CA ASN A 130 -21.37 22.86 23.39
C ASN A 130 -19.96 22.38 23.71
N VAL A 131 -19.45 21.42 22.92
CA VAL A 131 -18.14 20.83 23.16
C VAL A 131 -17.06 21.72 22.53
N PRO A 132 -16.06 22.18 23.31
CA PRO A 132 -14.90 22.87 22.76
C PRO A 132 -14.03 21.86 22.02
N CYS A 133 -13.79 22.06 20.73
CA CYS A 133 -13.08 21.13 19.88
C CYS A 133 -12.02 21.86 19.05
N LYS A 134 -10.91 21.17 18.76
CA LYS A 134 -9.85 21.67 17.88
C LYS A 134 -9.94 20.98 16.52
N LEU A 135 -10.05 21.73 15.43
CA LEU A 135 -10.10 21.16 14.08
C LEU A 135 -8.77 20.46 13.74
N ILE A 136 -8.85 19.25 13.19
CA ILE A 136 -7.69 18.51 12.68
C ILE A 136 -7.64 18.66 11.16
N SER A 137 -7.21 19.84 10.69
CA SER A 137 -7.26 20.17 9.25
C SER A 137 -6.41 19.27 8.35
N THR A 138 -5.38 18.59 8.90
CA THR A 138 -4.54 17.65 8.16
C THR A 138 -5.07 16.22 8.15
N PHE A 139 -6.25 15.97 8.75
CA PHE A 139 -6.75 14.60 8.95
C PHE A 139 -6.88 13.81 7.64
N LEU A 140 -7.27 14.44 6.52
CA LEU A 140 -7.43 13.78 5.22
C LEU A 140 -6.24 13.99 4.28
N ALA A 141 -5.16 14.64 4.72
CA ALA A 141 -4.01 14.95 3.87
C ALA A 141 -3.31 13.65 3.39
N PRO A 142 -3.01 13.50 2.08
CA PRO A 142 -2.40 12.28 1.52
C PRO A 142 -1.09 11.82 2.15
N TRP A 143 -0.40 12.75 2.82
CA TRP A 143 0.97 12.66 3.31
C TRP A 143 1.03 12.63 4.85
N ALA A 144 -0.10 12.87 5.54
CA ALA A 144 -0.16 12.85 7.00
C ALA A 144 -0.68 11.49 7.50
N PHE A 145 0.17 10.82 8.27
CA PHE A 145 -0.06 9.72 9.22
C PHE A 145 -1.35 8.87 9.02
N ARG A 146 -1.31 7.91 8.10
CA ARG A 146 -2.31 6.82 8.01
C ARG A 146 -2.51 6.08 9.34
N SER A 147 -1.44 5.98 10.14
CA SER A 147 -1.50 5.37 11.48
C SER A 147 -2.36 6.18 12.46
N ASP A 148 -2.20 7.50 12.46
CA ASP A 148 -2.96 8.39 13.36
C ASP A 148 -4.44 8.45 12.96
N GLN A 149 -4.74 8.37 11.65
CA GLN A 149 -6.12 8.25 11.16
C GLN A 149 -6.79 6.97 11.69
N ASN A 150 -6.09 5.83 11.63
CA ASN A 150 -6.61 4.57 12.15
C ASN A 150 -6.79 4.61 13.67
N ALA A 151 -5.89 5.28 14.39
CA ALA A 151 -5.99 5.46 15.84
C ALA A 151 -7.13 6.41 16.24
N ALA A 152 -7.52 7.35 15.37
CA ALA A 152 -8.67 8.23 15.60
C ALA A 152 -10.00 7.48 15.53
N PHE A 153 -10.13 6.47 14.66
CA PHE A 153 -11.30 5.60 14.64
C PHE A 153 -11.28 4.67 15.85
N GLY A 154 -12.22 4.90 16.79
CA GLY A 154 -12.27 4.21 18.09
C GLY A 154 -11.73 5.06 19.25
N SER A 155 -11.20 6.26 18.98
CA SER A 155 -10.83 7.21 20.01
C SER A 155 -12.05 7.98 20.53
N GLU A 156 -12.13 8.13 21.85
CA GLU A 156 -13.16 8.92 22.53
C GLU A 156 -12.92 10.43 22.41
N TYR A 157 -11.74 10.83 21.95
CA TYR A 157 -11.34 12.23 21.82
C TYR A 157 -11.59 12.81 20.43
N HIS A 158 -11.99 11.99 19.46
CA HIS A 158 -12.21 12.43 18.07
C HIS A 158 -13.70 12.53 17.78
N CYS A 159 -14.11 13.64 17.16
CA CYS A 159 -15.52 13.95 16.96
C CYS A 159 -15.80 14.71 15.68
N CYS A 160 -17.08 14.78 15.34
CA CYS A 160 -17.64 15.49 14.21
C CYS A 160 -18.83 16.35 14.65
N ASP A 161 -19.20 17.32 13.81
CA ASP A 161 -20.42 18.12 13.99
C ASP A 161 -21.66 17.25 13.72
N PHE A 162 -22.47 17.00 14.75
CA PHE A 162 -23.65 16.15 14.66
C PHE A 162 -24.73 16.75 13.76
N GLU A 163 -24.90 18.08 13.74
CA GLU A 163 -25.88 18.74 12.87
C GLU A 163 -25.55 18.48 11.40
N HIS A 164 -24.26 18.54 11.05
CA HIS A 164 -23.79 18.24 9.69
C HIS A 164 -24.05 16.77 9.31
N ILE A 165 -23.80 15.83 10.22
CA ILE A 165 -24.11 14.41 9.99
C ILE A 165 -25.61 14.21 9.73
N GLN A 166 -26.47 14.86 10.51
CA GLN A 166 -27.92 14.80 10.32
C GLN A 166 -28.36 15.37 8.96
N THR A 167 -27.76 16.49 8.53
CA THR A 167 -28.01 17.04 7.19
C THR A 167 -27.61 16.05 6.09
N ILE A 168 -26.44 15.40 6.20
CA ILE A 168 -26.00 14.38 5.23
C ILE A 168 -27.00 13.21 5.18
N ILE A 169 -27.48 12.75 6.34
CA ILE A 169 -28.46 11.66 6.40
C ILE A 169 -29.78 12.09 5.75
N ALA A 170 -30.28 13.30 6.05
CA ALA A 170 -31.49 13.83 5.45
C ALA A 170 -31.36 13.98 3.92
N ASP A 171 -30.24 14.50 3.44
CA ASP A 171 -29.94 14.63 2.00
C ASP A 171 -29.87 13.27 1.31
N ASN A 172 -29.28 12.27 1.96
CA ASN A 172 -29.24 10.91 1.44
C ASN A 172 -30.63 10.28 1.40
N LYS A 173 -31.43 10.45 2.44
CA LYS A 173 -32.84 10.01 2.46
C LYS A 173 -33.64 10.68 1.33
N ALA A 174 -33.46 11.98 1.12
CA ALA A 174 -34.13 12.71 0.04
C ALA A 174 -33.68 12.25 -1.36
N LYS A 175 -32.39 11.95 -1.54
CA LYS A 175 -31.83 11.51 -2.84
C LYS A 175 -32.20 10.06 -3.20
N TRP A 176 -32.26 9.20 -2.20
CA TRP A 176 -32.47 7.76 -2.41
C TRP A 176 -33.89 7.31 -2.05
N GLY A 177 -34.75 8.24 -1.63
CA GLY A 177 -36.14 8.02 -1.24
C GLY A 177 -36.29 7.45 0.17
N ASP A 178 -37.43 7.72 0.81
CA ASP A 178 -37.90 6.93 1.94
C ASP A 178 -38.07 5.49 1.43
N ILE A 179 -37.19 4.58 1.84
CA ILE A 179 -37.63 3.21 2.03
C ILE A 179 -38.45 3.28 3.32
N PRO A 180 -39.79 3.13 3.28
CA PRO A 180 -40.58 3.22 4.50
C PRO A 180 -40.06 2.18 5.49
N GLU A 181 -39.77 2.62 6.71
CA GLU A 181 -39.39 1.75 7.84
C GLU A 181 -40.55 0.84 8.30
N GLU A 182 -41.73 0.97 7.67
CA GLU A 182 -42.87 0.07 7.78
C GLU A 182 -43.36 -0.34 6.38
N LEU A 183 -42.94 -1.51 5.91
CA LEU A 183 -43.73 -2.26 4.94
C LEU A 183 -44.89 -2.92 5.72
N PRO A 184 -46.15 -2.57 5.46
CA PRO A 184 -47.27 -3.33 6.00
C PRO A 184 -47.24 -4.70 5.31
N GLY A 185 -46.83 -5.73 6.05
CA GLY A 185 -47.08 -7.12 5.69
C GLY A 185 -46.56 -7.57 4.31
N GLY A 186 -45.24 -7.68 4.16
CA GLY A 186 -44.63 -8.42 3.07
C GLY A 186 -43.31 -7.81 2.64
N THR A 187 -42.21 -8.51 2.86
CA THR A 187 -40.96 -8.22 2.13
C THR A 187 -41.31 -8.21 0.63
N PRO A 188 -41.06 -7.11 -0.11
CA PRO A 188 -41.28 -7.11 -1.55
C PRO A 188 -40.52 -8.31 -2.09
N MET A 189 -41.15 -9.14 -2.91
CA MET A 189 -40.52 -10.34 -3.50
C MET A 189 -39.13 -10.03 -4.08
N GLU A 190 -38.91 -8.80 -4.53
CA GLU A 190 -37.63 -8.27 -5.00
C GLU A 190 -36.54 -8.22 -3.93
N VAL A 191 -36.82 -7.79 -2.69
CA VAL A 191 -35.83 -7.73 -1.60
C VAL A 191 -35.44 -9.14 -1.15
N THR A 192 -36.40 -10.05 -1.04
CA THR A 192 -36.13 -11.46 -0.70
C THR A 192 -35.36 -12.15 -1.83
N ALA A 193 -35.69 -11.85 -3.09
CA ALA A 193 -34.94 -12.35 -4.25
C ALA A 193 -33.51 -11.79 -4.29
N LEU A 194 -33.33 -10.51 -3.96
CA LEU A 194 -32.02 -9.87 -3.90
C LEU A 194 -31.17 -10.44 -2.75
N GLN A 195 -31.77 -10.66 -1.57
CA GLN A 195 -31.11 -11.31 -0.44
C GLN A 195 -30.67 -12.73 -0.75
N ARG A 196 -31.52 -13.53 -1.43
CA ARG A 196 -31.10 -14.85 -1.92
C ARG A 196 -29.94 -14.74 -2.90
N LYS A 197 -30.00 -13.80 -3.85
CA LYS A 197 -28.92 -13.59 -4.82
C LYS A 197 -27.62 -13.16 -4.17
N ILE A 198 -27.66 -12.35 -3.11
CA ILE A 198 -26.48 -11.98 -2.31
C ILE A 198 -25.92 -13.20 -1.58
N ALA A 199 -26.78 -14.04 -0.99
CA ALA A 199 -26.35 -15.27 -0.33
C ALA A 199 -25.69 -16.24 -1.31
N ASP A 200 -26.30 -16.45 -2.48
CA ASP A 200 -25.76 -17.30 -3.55
C ASP A 200 -24.39 -16.77 -4.03
N LEU A 201 -24.26 -15.46 -4.27
CA LEU A 201 -23.00 -14.85 -4.67
C LEU A 201 -21.91 -14.95 -3.59
N LEU A 202 -22.28 -14.83 -2.31
CA LEU A 202 -21.33 -15.02 -1.21
C LEU A 202 -20.85 -16.48 -1.13
N GLU A 203 -21.74 -17.44 -1.37
CA GLU A 203 -21.37 -18.86 -1.41
C GLU A 203 -20.49 -19.19 -2.62
N GLU A 204 -20.82 -18.66 -3.80
CA GLU A 204 -19.99 -18.77 -5.01
C GLU A 204 -18.60 -18.16 -4.79
N ASN A 205 -18.52 -16.96 -4.19
CA ASN A 205 -17.26 -16.31 -3.87
C ASN A 205 -16.43 -17.13 -2.88
N LYS A 206 -17.06 -17.70 -1.84
CA LYS A 206 -16.39 -18.60 -0.89
C LYS A 206 -15.83 -19.84 -1.59
N LYS A 207 -16.61 -20.46 -2.49
CA LYS A 207 -16.15 -21.62 -3.30
C LYS A 207 -15.01 -21.23 -4.24
N ALA A 208 -15.08 -20.06 -4.87
CA ALA A 208 -14.03 -19.55 -5.74
C ALA A 208 -12.73 -19.27 -4.97
N ASN A 209 -12.81 -18.65 -3.79
CA ASN A 209 -11.65 -18.43 -2.91
C ASN A 209 -11.01 -19.72 -2.42
N LEU A 210 -11.80 -20.74 -2.08
CA LEU A 210 -11.28 -22.06 -1.72
C LEU A 210 -10.54 -22.71 -2.91
N LYS A 211 -11.12 -22.65 -4.11
CA LYS A 211 -10.48 -23.14 -5.34
C LYS A 211 -9.19 -22.38 -5.66
N PHE A 212 -9.20 -21.06 -5.52
CA PHE A 212 -8.02 -20.21 -5.72
C PHE A 212 -6.91 -20.52 -4.72
N THR A 213 -7.27 -20.75 -3.45
CA THR A 213 -6.31 -21.13 -2.40
C THR A 213 -5.71 -22.51 -2.66
N ALA A 214 -6.52 -23.48 -3.07
CA ALA A 214 -6.04 -24.81 -3.48
C ALA A 214 -5.15 -24.74 -4.74
N ALA A 215 -5.49 -23.90 -5.72
CA ALA A 215 -4.70 -23.68 -6.91
C ALA A 215 -3.34 -23.03 -6.58
N ASN A 216 -3.31 -22.02 -5.71
CA ASN A 216 -2.07 -21.38 -5.24
C ASN A 216 -1.19 -22.36 -4.44
N GLY A 217 -1.79 -23.21 -3.60
CA GLY A 217 -1.07 -24.28 -2.91
C GLY A 217 -0.47 -25.30 -3.88
N ARG A 218 -1.15 -25.60 -4.98
CA ARG A 218 -0.62 -26.46 -6.05
C ARG A 218 0.47 -25.76 -6.86
N GLU A 219 0.33 -24.47 -7.13
CA GLU A 219 1.34 -23.66 -7.83
C GLU A 219 2.63 -23.56 -7.02
N SER A 220 2.55 -23.35 -5.70
CA SER A 220 3.73 -23.29 -4.85
C SER A 220 4.45 -24.64 -4.78
N LEU A 221 3.71 -25.75 -4.70
CA LEU A 221 4.27 -27.10 -4.78
C LEU A 221 4.98 -27.34 -6.12
N LEU A 222 4.35 -26.97 -7.24
CA LEU A 222 4.93 -27.11 -8.58
C LEU A 222 6.18 -26.24 -8.77
N LYS A 223 6.22 -25.02 -8.21
CA LYS A 223 7.40 -24.16 -8.23
C LYS A 223 8.58 -24.75 -7.46
N THR A 224 8.31 -25.33 -6.29
CA THR A 224 9.32 -26.06 -5.52
C THR A 224 9.85 -27.27 -6.30
N GLN A 225 8.96 -28.09 -6.86
CA GLN A 225 9.35 -29.24 -7.68
C GLN A 225 10.15 -28.83 -8.93
N LEU A 226 9.75 -27.75 -9.60
CA LEU A 226 10.48 -27.23 -10.76
C LEU A 226 11.89 -26.78 -10.36
N THR A 227 12.02 -26.05 -9.25
CA THR A 227 13.32 -25.58 -8.73
C THR A 227 14.23 -26.77 -8.38
N GLU A 228 13.68 -27.81 -7.76
CA GLU A 228 14.40 -29.04 -7.46
C GLU A 228 14.92 -29.72 -8.74
N VAL A 229 14.08 -29.86 -9.77
CA VAL A 229 14.46 -30.43 -11.07
C VAL A 229 15.53 -29.58 -11.76
N GLU A 230 15.40 -28.25 -11.76
CA GLU A 230 16.37 -27.32 -12.33
C GLU A 230 17.74 -27.45 -11.66
N ASN A 231 17.77 -27.55 -10.33
CA ASN A 231 19.00 -27.75 -9.57
C ASN A 231 19.67 -29.09 -9.92
N HIS A 232 18.91 -30.19 -9.96
CA HIS A 232 19.45 -31.49 -10.35
C HIS A 232 19.95 -31.50 -11.80
N MET A 233 19.28 -30.78 -12.71
CA MET A 233 19.73 -30.61 -14.10
C MET A 233 21.03 -29.82 -14.20
N ALA A 234 21.16 -28.71 -13.45
CA ALA A 234 22.38 -27.90 -13.41
C ALA A 234 23.59 -28.76 -12.96
N VAL A 235 23.41 -29.58 -11.93
CA VAL A 235 24.42 -30.54 -11.48
C VAL A 235 24.81 -31.51 -12.59
N LEU A 236 23.83 -32.08 -13.30
CA LEU A 236 24.09 -33.01 -14.40
C LEU A 236 24.87 -32.35 -15.54
N VAL A 237 24.49 -31.14 -15.95
CA VAL A 237 25.16 -30.40 -17.03
C VAL A 237 26.60 -30.07 -16.66
N GLU A 238 26.84 -29.58 -15.44
CA GLU A 238 28.19 -29.29 -14.96
C GLU A 238 29.04 -30.55 -14.88
N LEU A 239 28.45 -31.66 -14.45
CA LEU A 239 29.10 -32.96 -14.39
C LEU A 239 29.47 -33.47 -15.79
N VAL A 240 28.57 -33.40 -16.77
CA VAL A 240 28.87 -33.73 -18.18
C VAL A 240 30.03 -32.88 -18.68
N ASN A 241 30.00 -31.57 -18.41
CA ASN A 241 31.05 -30.65 -18.86
C ASN A 241 32.41 -31.06 -18.27
N LYS A 242 32.53 -31.21 -16.95
CA LYS A 242 33.77 -31.62 -16.28
C LYS A 242 34.31 -32.94 -16.81
N ILE A 243 33.44 -33.92 -17.06
CA ILE A 243 33.85 -35.23 -17.56
C ILE A 243 34.35 -35.16 -19.01
N SER A 244 33.76 -34.27 -19.80
CA SER A 244 34.12 -34.08 -21.20
C SER A 244 35.40 -33.27 -21.35
N THR A 245 35.65 -32.29 -20.47
CA THR A 245 36.82 -31.39 -20.52
C THR A 245 38.04 -31.90 -19.76
N GLU A 246 37.86 -32.55 -18.60
CA GLU A 246 38.96 -32.97 -17.72
C GLU A 246 39.33 -34.45 -17.87
N GLY A 247 38.43 -35.27 -18.44
CA GLY A 247 38.64 -36.72 -18.51
C GLY A 247 39.53 -37.15 -19.67
N LYS A 248 40.64 -37.86 -19.39
CA LYS A 248 41.38 -38.57 -20.44
C LYS A 248 40.46 -39.57 -21.17
N PRO A 249 40.65 -39.83 -22.47
CA PRO A 249 39.78 -40.73 -23.24
C PRO A 249 39.67 -42.16 -22.67
N SER A 250 40.66 -42.61 -21.89
CA SER A 250 40.71 -43.94 -21.26
C SER A 250 40.01 -44.05 -19.90
N ASP A 251 39.66 -42.93 -19.27
CA ASP A 251 39.18 -42.91 -17.88
C ASP A 251 37.66 -43.08 -17.86
N LYS A 252 37.21 -44.31 -17.59
CA LYS A 252 35.79 -44.61 -17.42
C LYS A 252 35.32 -44.28 -16.02
N ILE A 253 34.17 -43.62 -15.90
CA ILE A 253 33.61 -43.23 -14.61
C ILE A 253 32.76 -44.36 -14.03
N THR A 254 33.07 -44.75 -12.80
CA THR A 254 32.31 -45.73 -12.01
C THR A 254 31.09 -45.09 -11.34
N LYS A 255 30.16 -45.93 -10.89
CA LYS A 255 28.92 -45.49 -10.21
C LYS A 255 29.22 -44.68 -8.93
N ASP A 256 30.23 -45.06 -8.17
CA ASP A 256 30.61 -44.38 -6.93
C ASP A 256 31.34 -43.05 -7.20
N ALA A 257 32.19 -43.01 -8.22
CA ALA A 257 32.83 -41.77 -8.66
C ALA A 257 31.80 -40.75 -9.18
N PHE A 258 30.74 -41.22 -9.87
CA PHE A 258 29.61 -40.39 -10.24
C PHE A 258 28.93 -39.79 -9.00
N ARG A 259 28.56 -40.62 -8.02
CA ARG A 259 27.88 -40.16 -6.80
C ARG A 259 28.70 -39.12 -6.04
N ALA A 260 29.99 -39.35 -5.88
CA ALA A 260 30.89 -38.42 -5.21
C ALA A 260 30.96 -37.06 -5.93
N LYS A 261 31.14 -37.07 -7.26
CA LYS A 261 31.19 -35.83 -8.05
C LYS A 261 29.85 -35.10 -8.10
N TYR A 262 28.75 -35.85 -8.19
CA TYR A 262 27.40 -35.31 -8.16
C TYR A 262 27.11 -34.57 -6.86
N LEU A 263 27.43 -35.17 -5.71
CA LEU A 263 27.24 -34.54 -4.39
C LEU A 263 28.19 -33.35 -4.19
N ALA A 264 29.41 -33.41 -4.71
CA ALA A 264 30.36 -32.30 -4.62
C ALA A 264 29.84 -31.03 -5.34
N ILE A 265 29.25 -31.20 -6.52
CA ILE A 265 28.60 -30.10 -7.27
C ILE A 265 27.26 -29.74 -6.62
N GLY A 266 26.45 -30.75 -6.28
CA GLY A 266 25.13 -30.61 -5.69
C GLY A 266 25.09 -29.87 -4.35
N LYS A 267 26.19 -29.89 -3.59
CA LYS A 267 26.32 -29.12 -2.34
C LYS A 267 26.05 -27.62 -2.54
N ILE A 268 26.39 -27.06 -3.71
CA ILE A 268 26.13 -25.64 -4.06
C ILE A 268 24.62 -25.37 -4.16
N TYR A 269 23.85 -26.37 -4.55
CA TYR A 269 22.39 -26.31 -4.73
C TYR A 269 21.61 -26.92 -3.55
N GLY A 270 22.28 -27.21 -2.43
CA GLY A 270 21.65 -27.82 -1.24
C GLY A 270 21.28 -29.29 -1.39
N ILE A 271 21.78 -29.98 -2.42
CA ILE A 271 21.48 -31.39 -2.68
C ILE A 271 22.35 -32.29 -1.80
N THR A 272 21.71 -33.11 -0.98
CA THR A 272 22.37 -34.01 -0.01
C THR A 272 22.38 -35.48 -0.43
N LYS A 273 21.56 -35.85 -1.42
CA LYS A 273 21.43 -37.21 -1.92
C LYS A 273 21.36 -37.20 -3.45
N VAL A 274 21.88 -38.25 -4.07
CA VAL A 274 21.79 -38.44 -5.52
C VAL A 274 20.55 -39.30 -5.82
N PRO A 275 19.52 -38.76 -6.48
CA PRO A 275 18.36 -39.58 -6.84
C PRO A 275 18.73 -40.59 -7.92
N GLY A 276 18.27 -41.84 -7.76
CA GLY A 276 18.58 -42.94 -8.69
C GLY A 276 18.16 -42.65 -10.13
N ALA A 277 17.03 -41.97 -10.31
CA ALA A 277 16.53 -41.58 -11.63
C ALA A 277 17.51 -40.69 -12.42
N TYR A 278 18.12 -39.69 -11.76
CA TYR A 278 19.12 -38.82 -12.40
C TYR A 278 20.43 -39.54 -12.70
N MET A 279 20.82 -40.52 -11.87
CA MET A 279 21.95 -41.40 -12.20
C MET A 279 21.67 -42.17 -13.50
N GLU A 280 20.48 -42.75 -13.62
CA GLU A 280 20.10 -43.52 -14.80
C GLU A 280 19.99 -42.67 -16.07
N ILE A 281 19.42 -41.47 -15.96
CA ILE A 281 19.40 -40.48 -17.05
C ILE A 281 20.83 -40.16 -17.49
N PHE A 282 21.74 -39.92 -16.55
CA PHE A 282 23.13 -39.64 -16.88
C PHE A 282 23.81 -40.82 -17.57
N ARG A 283 23.64 -42.04 -17.04
CA ARG A 283 24.20 -43.27 -17.65
C ARG A 283 23.77 -43.44 -19.09
N LYS A 284 22.49 -43.28 -19.34
CA LYS A 284 21.89 -43.55 -20.66
C LYS A 284 22.37 -42.58 -21.72
N ASN A 285 22.63 -41.33 -21.35
CA ASN A 285 22.91 -40.25 -22.30
C ASN A 285 24.41 -39.96 -22.49
N MET A 286 25.28 -40.52 -21.65
CA MET A 286 26.72 -40.33 -21.78
C MET A 286 27.37 -41.41 -22.68
N PRO A 287 28.46 -41.09 -23.41
CA PRO A 287 29.14 -42.04 -24.27
C PRO A 287 29.63 -43.28 -23.51
N LYS A 288 29.46 -44.47 -24.09
CA LYS A 288 29.84 -45.76 -23.48
C LYS A 288 31.34 -45.88 -23.23
N GLU A 289 32.13 -45.11 -23.98
CA GLU A 289 33.58 -45.01 -23.87
C GLU A 289 33.99 -44.30 -22.56
N LYS A 290 33.10 -43.48 -21.98
CA LYS A 290 33.33 -42.65 -20.79
C LYS A 290 32.72 -43.22 -19.51
N ILE A 291 31.90 -44.28 -19.58
CA ILE A 291 31.23 -44.90 -18.43
C ILE A 291 31.65 -46.36 -18.23
N ASN A 292 31.90 -46.77 -16.98
CA ASN A 292 32.03 -48.18 -16.58
C ASN A 292 31.16 -48.48 -15.36
N TRP A 293 29.87 -48.69 -15.60
CA TRP A 293 28.95 -49.18 -14.57
C TRP A 293 28.72 -50.66 -14.85
N GLY A 294 29.65 -51.51 -14.45
CA GLY A 294 29.48 -52.96 -14.55
C GLY A 294 28.26 -53.40 -13.75
N GLY A 295 27.26 -54.02 -14.40
CA GLY A 295 26.09 -54.59 -13.75
C GLY A 295 24.79 -54.33 -14.49
N ALA A 296 23.96 -55.37 -14.61
CA ALA A 296 22.61 -55.33 -15.19
C ALA A 296 21.73 -54.26 -14.52
N PRO A 297 20.67 -53.77 -15.20
CA PRO A 297 19.74 -52.81 -14.61
C PRO A 297 19.18 -53.38 -13.31
N THR A 298 19.32 -52.66 -12.20
CA THR A 298 18.63 -53.01 -10.96
C THR A 298 17.14 -52.80 -11.18
N GLN A 299 16.43 -53.89 -11.50
CA GLN A 299 15.00 -54.00 -11.23
C GLN A 299 14.86 -54.22 -9.72
N GLY A 300 14.36 -53.22 -8.99
CA GLY A 300 14.10 -53.37 -7.56
C GLY A 300 14.04 -52.03 -6.84
N SER A 301 12.82 -51.72 -6.40
CA SER A 301 12.40 -50.67 -5.47
C SER A 301 13.44 -50.30 -4.41
N ASP A 302 13.92 -49.06 -4.47
CA ASP A 302 14.25 -48.31 -3.26
C ASP A 302 13.11 -47.33 -3.05
N ASP A 303 12.45 -47.47 -1.91
CA ASP A 303 11.20 -46.79 -1.55
C ASP A 303 11.12 -45.34 -2.03
N GLU A 304 10.09 -45.11 -2.83
CA GLU A 304 9.58 -43.82 -3.26
C GLU A 304 9.06 -43.09 -2.01
N GLN A 305 9.93 -42.37 -1.31
CA GLN A 305 9.49 -41.31 -0.42
C GLN A 305 9.29 -40.04 -1.25
N THR A 306 8.01 -39.85 -1.60
CA THR A 306 7.37 -38.58 -1.98
C THR A 306 7.64 -37.46 -1.00
#